data_AF-A0A1M3MBL5-F1
#
_entry.id   AF-A0A1M3MBL5-F1
#
_cell.length_a   1.000
_cell.length_b   1.000
_cell.length_c   1.000
_cell.angle_alpha   90.00
_cell.angle_beta   90.00
_cell.angle_gamma   90.00
#
_symmetry.space_group_name_H-M   'P 1'
#
loop_
_entity.id
_entity.type
_entity.pdbx_description
1 polymer ?
#
loop_
_entity_poly.entity_id
_entity_poly.type
_entity_poly.pdbx_seq_one_letter_code
_entity_poly.pdbx_strand_id
1 'polypeptide(L)'
;MKLIVHNFTPNGLQKAQPLNELPIGMKVYAYGAFGSESIYCITGPMTKRGQEMCLISRWSPNAYFASPKNYLDTYSKPVSKKFGIGFYWDDVDNHIFPESRVKAAIRRAEWIERKIAKMNEEKRQAEQNELAELPGRYPHLTPIPNDCKDWYRAVKANIVAELKHHFPDHKFSVNKDGDRSVRISWYDGLVSEKVDDVMRKFESHKSDVTGDYWDFSPSCFNTVFGGMKFVFINRYMSEEVKKLTKQVKEILPDRYKAVDQQLLREYWSETDFPFNATNIRVVENPDAKGVNDLFSFQYDIPEKLTSVASPEGIQVVEYSPKSFAVIGDTKPLKDKLKALGGKFNFRLTCGAGWIFPNTLKENVLEALQL
;
A
#
# COMPACT_ATOMS: atom_id res chain seq x y z
N MET A 1 -52.12 2.60 -10.23
CA MET A 1 -51.81 1.90 -8.96
C MET A 1 -51.36 2.96 -7.95
N LYS A 2 -52.09 3.21 -6.85
CA LYS A 2 -51.65 4.17 -5.83
C LYS A 2 -50.58 3.50 -4.96
N LEU A 3 -49.36 4.03 -4.96
CA LEU A 3 -48.30 3.59 -4.05
C LEU A 3 -48.74 3.85 -2.60
N ILE A 4 -48.69 2.81 -1.76
CA ILE A 4 -48.95 2.92 -0.33
C ILE A 4 -47.59 2.93 0.37
N VAL A 5 -47.21 4.09 0.91
CA VAL A 5 -45.98 4.26 1.67
C VAL A 5 -46.24 3.89 3.13
N HIS A 6 -45.31 3.14 3.73
CA HIS A 6 -45.36 2.77 5.14
C HIS A 6 -44.09 3.29 5.84
N ASN A 7 -44.28 3.78 7.06
CA ASN A 7 -43.23 4.20 7.96
C ASN A 7 -42.95 3.09 8.98
N PHE A 8 -41.68 2.82 9.25
CA PHE A 8 -41.29 1.95 10.36
C PHE A 8 -41.37 2.71 11.68
N THR A 9 -41.88 2.06 12.73
CA THR A 9 -42.10 2.61 14.08
C THR A 9 -41.67 1.58 15.13
N PRO A 10 -41.56 1.94 16.43
CA PRO A 10 -41.29 0.96 17.48
C PRO A 10 -42.29 -0.21 17.51
N ASN A 11 -43.53 0.04 17.07
CA ASN A 11 -44.63 -0.92 17.07
C ASN A 11 -44.86 -1.57 15.69
N GLY A 12 -43.88 -1.50 14.78
CA GLY A 12 -43.95 -2.07 13.43
C GLY A 12 -44.27 -1.07 12.32
N LEU A 13 -44.66 -1.59 11.14
CA LEU A 13 -44.98 -0.80 9.95
C LEU A 13 -46.35 -0.13 10.09
N GLN A 14 -46.40 1.19 9.87
CA GLN A 14 -47.63 1.97 9.87
C GLN A 14 -47.78 2.74 8.57
N LYS A 15 -48.99 2.85 8.02
CA LYS A 15 -49.23 3.60 6.78
C LYS A 15 -48.84 5.06 6.97
N ALA A 16 -47.98 5.57 6.10
CA ALA A 16 -47.52 6.94 6.13
C ALA A 16 -48.60 7.88 5.59
N GLN A 17 -48.78 9.03 6.24
CA GLN A 17 -49.60 10.12 5.72
C GLN A 17 -48.70 11.15 5.07
N PRO A 18 -49.05 11.65 3.87
CA PRO A 18 -48.29 12.71 3.24
C PRO A 18 -48.42 14.00 4.06
N LEU A 19 -47.30 14.72 4.16
CA LEU A 19 -47.17 15.99 4.83
C LEU A 19 -47.78 17.10 3.96
N ASN A 20 -48.48 18.03 4.60
CA ASN A 20 -48.87 19.29 3.97
C ASN A 20 -47.64 20.21 3.85
N GLU A 21 -47.68 21.15 2.92
CA GLU A 21 -46.59 22.12 2.78
C GLU A 21 -46.38 22.90 4.09
N LEU A 22 -45.15 22.87 4.61
CA LEU A 22 -44.78 23.55 5.85
C LEU A 22 -44.44 25.02 5.56
N PRO A 23 -44.59 25.92 6.55
CA PRO A 23 -44.26 27.32 6.34
C PRO A 23 -42.75 27.52 6.12
N ILE A 24 -42.41 28.47 5.25
CA ILE A 24 -41.03 28.91 5.06
C ILE A 24 -40.46 29.38 6.41
N GLY A 25 -39.26 28.92 6.73
CA GLY A 25 -38.60 29.14 8.01
C GLY A 25 -38.88 28.07 9.05
N MET A 26 -39.79 27.13 8.83
CA MET A 26 -40.05 26.02 9.76
C MET A 26 -38.75 25.26 10.08
N LYS A 27 -38.46 25.10 11.38
CA LYS A 27 -37.29 24.38 11.87
C LYS A 27 -37.42 22.89 11.58
N VAL A 28 -36.32 22.31 11.10
CA VAL A 28 -36.19 20.88 10.83
C VAL A 28 -34.94 20.35 11.52
N TYR A 29 -35.11 19.34 12.37
CA TYR A 29 -34.03 18.61 13.00
C TYR A 29 -33.55 17.49 12.07
N ALA A 30 -32.24 17.28 12.03
CA ALA A 30 -31.62 16.18 11.31
C ALA A 30 -30.79 15.36 12.30
N TYR A 31 -31.25 14.14 12.58
CA TYR A 31 -30.60 13.20 13.50
C TYR A 31 -29.87 12.12 12.71
N GLY A 32 -28.55 12.08 12.83
CA GLY A 32 -27.66 11.11 12.18
C GLY A 32 -27.23 9.99 13.12
N ALA A 33 -26.38 9.09 12.62
CA ALA A 33 -25.73 8.08 13.44
C ALA A 33 -24.83 8.72 14.52
N PHE A 34 -24.50 7.94 15.56
CA PHE A 34 -23.58 8.32 16.63
C PHE A 34 -23.95 9.61 17.38
N GLY A 35 -25.24 9.93 17.48
CA GLY A 35 -25.72 11.14 18.15
C GLY A 35 -25.50 12.43 17.36
N SER A 36 -25.15 12.35 16.07
CA SER A 36 -25.02 13.52 15.19
C SER A 36 -26.34 14.29 15.12
N GLU A 37 -26.30 15.61 15.32
CA GLU A 37 -27.46 16.49 15.21
C GLU A 37 -27.13 17.75 14.41
N SER A 38 -28.06 18.16 13.55
CA SER A 38 -27.98 19.43 12.84
C SER A 38 -29.38 20.01 12.62
N ILE A 39 -29.44 21.32 12.41
CA ILE A 39 -30.69 22.07 12.23
C ILE A 39 -30.72 22.63 10.82
N TYR A 40 -31.85 22.42 10.15
CA TYR A 40 -32.24 22.99 8.87
C TYR A 40 -33.46 23.89 9.07
N CYS A 41 -33.78 24.68 8.04
CA CYS A 41 -35.06 25.36 7.94
C CYS A 41 -35.64 25.17 6.53
N ILE A 42 -36.97 25.14 6.44
CA ILE A 42 -37.69 25.17 5.15
C ILE A 42 -37.40 26.49 4.43
N THR A 43 -36.99 26.42 3.16
CA THR A 43 -36.57 27.60 2.38
C THR A 43 -37.32 27.76 1.07
N GLY A 44 -38.04 26.74 0.61
CA GLY A 44 -38.74 26.76 -0.67
C GLY A 44 -40.00 25.90 -0.67
N PRO A 45 -40.67 25.83 -1.82
CA PRO A 45 -41.95 25.16 -1.93
C PRO A 45 -41.81 23.63 -1.92
N MET A 46 -42.93 22.94 -1.72
CA MET A 46 -43.00 21.48 -1.89
C MET A 46 -42.80 21.11 -3.36
N THR A 47 -41.84 20.23 -3.64
CA THR A 47 -41.55 19.69 -4.98
C THR A 47 -41.76 18.18 -5.03
N LYS A 48 -41.59 17.57 -6.21
CA LYS A 48 -41.60 16.09 -6.33
C LYS A 48 -40.53 15.40 -5.47
N ARG A 49 -39.48 16.10 -5.06
CA ARG A 49 -38.39 15.58 -4.20
C ARG A 49 -38.65 15.83 -2.71
N GLY A 50 -39.73 16.52 -2.35
CA GLY A 50 -39.96 17.06 -1.02
C GLY A 50 -39.81 18.57 -0.98
N GLN A 51 -39.89 19.14 0.22
CA GLN A 51 -39.83 20.58 0.44
C GLN A 51 -38.39 21.06 0.65
N GLU A 52 -37.98 22.10 -0.06
CA GLU A 52 -36.60 22.58 0.01
C GLU A 52 -36.24 23.10 1.39
N MET A 53 -35.05 22.73 1.85
CA MET A 53 -34.50 23.17 3.13
C MET A 53 -33.01 23.46 3.05
N CYS A 54 -32.56 24.41 3.86
CA CYS A 54 -31.15 24.80 3.98
C CYS A 54 -30.65 24.65 5.41
N LEU A 55 -29.37 24.30 5.56
CA LEU A 55 -28.72 24.11 6.84
C LEU A 55 -28.57 25.44 7.60
N ILE A 56 -29.03 25.46 8.86
CA ILE A 56 -28.86 26.57 9.81
C ILE A 56 -27.62 26.37 10.68
N SER A 57 -27.40 25.14 11.16
CA SER A 57 -26.27 24.78 12.02
C SER A 57 -24.91 25.01 11.34
N ARG A 58 -23.82 24.86 12.10
CA ARG A 58 -22.48 24.93 11.53
C ARG A 58 -22.28 23.78 10.53
N TRP A 59 -21.93 24.11 9.29
CA TRP A 59 -21.57 23.12 8.29
C TRP A 59 -20.24 22.44 8.62
N SER A 60 -20.18 21.14 8.39
CA SER A 60 -18.98 20.31 8.45
C SER A 60 -19.02 19.29 7.29
N PRO A 61 -17.93 19.09 6.54
CA PRO A 61 -17.89 18.09 5.46
C PRO A 61 -18.04 16.66 5.97
N ASN A 62 -17.73 16.40 7.23
CA ASN A 62 -17.81 15.08 7.86
C ASN A 62 -19.11 14.89 8.68
N ALA A 63 -20.06 15.84 8.59
CA ALA A 63 -21.35 15.67 9.24
C ALA A 63 -22.14 14.55 8.56
N TYR A 64 -22.95 13.82 9.34
CA TYR A 64 -23.81 12.75 8.80
C TYR A 64 -24.71 13.26 7.67
N PHE A 65 -25.27 14.46 7.83
CA PHE A 65 -25.96 15.20 6.77
C PHE A 65 -25.11 16.40 6.33
N ALA A 66 -24.10 16.14 5.50
CA ALA A 66 -23.16 17.16 5.04
C ALA A 66 -23.70 18.12 3.97
N SER A 67 -24.85 17.83 3.36
CA SER A 67 -25.38 18.67 2.28
C SER A 67 -25.97 19.97 2.83
N PRO A 68 -25.50 21.16 2.41
CA PRO A 68 -26.03 22.42 2.92
C PRO A 68 -27.45 22.73 2.41
N LYS A 69 -27.86 22.13 1.28
CA LYS A 69 -29.22 22.10 0.75
C LYS A 69 -29.74 20.67 0.74
N ASN A 70 -30.99 20.49 1.13
CA ASN A 70 -31.62 19.18 1.14
C ASN A 70 -33.13 19.31 0.95
N TYR A 71 -33.85 18.20 0.93
CA TYR A 71 -35.29 18.15 0.81
C TYR A 71 -35.90 17.42 1.99
N LEU A 72 -36.89 18.03 2.63
CA LEU A 72 -37.72 17.33 3.59
C LEU A 72 -38.71 16.46 2.82
N ASP A 73 -38.58 15.15 2.96
CA ASP A 73 -39.43 14.19 2.25
C ASP A 73 -40.90 14.36 2.62
N THR A 74 -41.79 14.11 1.66
CA THR A 74 -43.24 14.24 1.81
C THR A 74 -43.82 13.37 2.92
N TYR A 75 -43.15 12.30 3.37
CA TYR A 75 -43.61 11.43 4.45
C TYR A 75 -42.81 11.60 5.75
N SER A 76 -42.03 12.70 5.85
CA SER A 76 -41.24 13.02 7.03
C SER A 76 -42.12 13.20 8.28
N LYS A 77 -41.63 12.69 9.40
CA LYS A 77 -42.35 12.73 10.67
C LYS A 77 -42.04 14.01 11.45
N PRO A 78 -42.94 14.44 12.34
CA PRO A 78 -42.62 15.45 13.35
C PRO A 78 -41.59 14.94 14.35
N VAL A 79 -40.92 15.86 15.06
CA VAL A 79 -39.94 15.54 16.10
C VAL A 79 -40.58 14.79 17.28
N SER A 80 -41.84 15.07 17.63
CA SER A 80 -42.58 14.32 18.66
C SER A 80 -42.73 12.82 18.34
N LYS A 81 -42.68 12.46 17.05
CA LYS A 81 -42.75 11.07 16.56
C LYS A 81 -41.42 10.59 15.99
N LYS A 82 -40.31 11.20 16.42
CA LYS A 82 -38.96 10.82 16.02
C LYS A 82 -38.72 9.34 16.23
N PHE A 83 -38.18 8.69 15.21
CA PHE A 83 -37.74 7.30 15.30
C PHE A 83 -36.58 7.05 14.34
N GLY A 84 -35.39 6.82 14.88
CA GLY A 84 -34.17 6.55 14.11
C GLY A 84 -33.51 7.79 13.52
N ILE A 85 -32.80 7.55 12.42
CA ILE A 85 -32.04 8.54 11.66
C ILE A 85 -32.96 9.19 10.62
N GLY A 86 -32.85 10.51 10.44
CA GLY A 86 -33.59 11.22 9.41
C GLY A 86 -33.86 12.68 9.73
N PHE A 87 -34.79 13.25 8.97
CA PHE A 87 -35.26 14.64 9.10
C PHE A 87 -36.63 14.69 9.77
N TYR A 88 -36.80 15.61 10.72
CA TYR A 88 -38.02 15.76 11.50
C TYR A 88 -38.35 17.23 11.70
N TRP A 89 -39.57 17.64 11.33
CA TRP A 89 -40.00 19.03 11.51
C TRP A 89 -40.42 19.27 12.96
N ASP A 90 -40.28 20.52 13.40
CA ASP A 90 -40.55 20.94 14.76
C ASP A 90 -42.05 21.15 15.00
N ASP A 91 -42.72 20.15 15.57
CA ASP A 91 -44.14 20.21 15.93
C ASP A 91 -44.38 20.58 17.40
N VAL A 92 -43.31 20.59 18.20
CA VAL A 92 -43.37 20.84 19.64
C VAL A 92 -43.34 22.34 19.89
N ASP A 93 -42.29 23.01 19.43
CA ASP A 93 -42.17 24.46 19.59
C ASP A 93 -42.76 25.20 18.38
N ASN A 94 -42.99 24.51 17.26
CA ASN A 94 -43.38 25.08 15.97
C ASN A 94 -42.50 26.28 15.58
N HIS A 95 -41.20 26.16 15.82
CA HIS A 95 -40.28 27.27 15.63
C HIS A 95 -40.14 27.64 14.15
N ILE A 96 -40.44 28.90 13.83
CA ILE A 96 -40.27 29.48 12.49
C ILE A 96 -39.15 30.52 12.56
N PHE A 97 -38.07 30.29 11.83
CA PHE A 97 -36.99 31.26 11.70
C PHE A 97 -37.46 32.49 10.92
N PRO A 98 -36.97 33.71 11.28
CA PRO A 98 -37.33 34.92 10.56
C PRO A 98 -36.77 34.90 9.13
N GLU A 99 -37.43 35.62 8.22
CA GLU A 99 -37.08 35.69 6.81
C GLU A 99 -35.60 36.08 6.57
N SER A 100 -35.05 36.95 7.42
CA SER A 100 -33.64 37.35 7.37
C SER A 100 -32.69 36.17 7.61
N ARG A 101 -33.03 35.27 8.55
CA ARG A 101 -32.29 34.04 8.83
C ARG A 101 -32.41 33.03 7.70
N VAL A 102 -33.61 32.89 7.13
CA VAL A 102 -33.87 32.01 5.96
C VAL A 102 -33.02 32.46 4.77
N LYS A 103 -33.07 33.76 4.41
CA LYS A 103 -32.23 34.32 3.34
C LYS A 103 -30.73 34.14 3.61
N ALA A 104 -30.30 34.28 4.87
CA ALA A 104 -28.91 34.02 5.24
C ALA A 104 -28.52 32.55 5.07
N ALA A 105 -29.41 31.60 5.41
CA ALA A 105 -29.20 30.18 5.22
C ALA A 105 -29.06 29.82 3.73
N ILE A 106 -29.92 30.36 2.87
CA ILE A 106 -29.85 30.15 1.41
C ILE A 106 -28.51 30.65 0.85
N ARG A 107 -28.11 31.90 1.15
CA ARG A 107 -26.83 32.47 0.71
C ARG A 107 -25.63 31.66 1.21
N ARG A 108 -25.69 31.20 2.47
CA ARG A 108 -24.64 30.36 3.05
C ARG A 108 -24.57 29.02 2.32
N ALA A 109 -25.70 28.40 2.04
CA ALA A 109 -25.76 27.11 1.36
C ALA A 109 -25.16 27.21 -0.06
N GLU A 110 -25.54 28.24 -0.83
CA GLU A 110 -24.93 28.51 -2.15
C GLU A 110 -23.42 28.73 -2.09
N TRP A 111 -22.94 29.47 -1.08
CA TRP A 111 -21.50 29.66 -0.88
C TRP A 111 -20.79 28.34 -0.57
N ILE A 112 -21.37 27.49 0.28
CA ILE A 112 -20.83 26.16 0.60
C ILE A 112 -20.82 25.27 -0.65
N GLU A 113 -21.91 25.23 -1.43
CA GLU A 113 -21.99 24.45 -2.67
C GLU A 113 -20.92 24.89 -3.68
N ARG A 114 -20.73 26.20 -3.89
CA ARG A 114 -19.65 26.74 -4.72
C ARG A 114 -18.27 26.32 -4.20
N LYS A 115 -18.07 26.34 -2.89
CA LYS A 115 -16.82 25.91 -2.25
C LYS A 115 -16.55 24.41 -2.49
N ILE A 116 -17.56 23.56 -2.29
CA ILE A 116 -17.48 22.11 -2.54
C ILE A 116 -17.19 21.85 -4.02
N ALA A 117 -17.90 22.53 -4.93
CA ALA A 117 -17.69 22.39 -6.37
C ALA A 117 -16.26 22.78 -6.77
N LYS A 118 -15.73 23.89 -6.23
CA LYS A 118 -14.35 24.31 -6.46
C LYS A 118 -13.34 23.29 -5.94
N MET A 119 -13.53 22.80 -4.71
CA MET A 119 -12.66 21.77 -4.12
C MET A 119 -12.68 20.46 -4.93
N ASN A 120 -13.86 20.05 -5.42
CA ASN A 120 -14.00 18.86 -6.25
C ASN A 120 -13.36 19.06 -7.62
N GLU A 121 -13.44 20.25 -8.21
CA GLU A 121 -12.73 20.59 -9.44
C GLU A 121 -11.21 20.57 -9.25
N GLU A 122 -10.71 21.23 -8.21
CA GLU A 122 -9.29 21.24 -7.87
C GLU A 122 -8.77 19.80 -7.63
N LYS A 123 -9.56 18.96 -6.95
CA LYS A 123 -9.23 17.54 -6.74
C LYS A 123 -9.20 16.76 -8.05
N ARG A 124 -10.19 16.94 -8.93
CA ARG A 124 -10.23 16.28 -10.25
C ARG A 124 -9.05 16.71 -11.13
N GLN A 125 -8.72 17.99 -11.14
CA GLN A 125 -7.59 18.50 -11.89
C GLN A 125 -6.27 17.96 -11.34
N ALA A 126 -6.11 17.91 -10.00
CA ALA A 126 -4.94 17.33 -9.37
C ALA A 126 -4.78 15.84 -9.71
N GLU A 127 -5.87 15.07 -9.67
CA GLU A 127 -5.90 13.65 -10.05
C GLU A 127 -5.52 13.46 -11.53
N GLN A 128 -6.07 14.28 -12.44
CA GLN A 128 -5.70 14.23 -13.87
C GLN A 128 -4.22 14.58 -14.11
N ASN A 129 -3.70 15.60 -13.43
CA ASN A 129 -2.29 15.99 -13.53
C ASN A 129 -1.39 14.86 -13.01
N GLU A 130 -1.74 14.26 -11.87
CA GLU A 130 -0.99 13.12 -11.31
C GLU A 130 -0.96 11.93 -12.28
N LEU A 131 -2.12 11.55 -12.85
CA LEU A 131 -2.21 10.48 -13.85
C LEU A 131 -1.30 10.74 -15.06
N ALA A 132 -1.22 11.98 -15.53
CA ALA A 132 -0.37 12.36 -16.67
C ALA A 132 1.13 12.31 -16.35
N GLU A 133 1.53 12.67 -15.13
CA GLU A 133 2.94 12.71 -14.71
C GLU A 133 3.50 11.33 -14.31
N LEU A 134 2.63 10.41 -13.86
CA LEU A 134 3.03 9.10 -13.33
C LEU A 134 3.93 8.27 -14.27
N PRO A 135 3.65 8.13 -15.58
CA PRO A 135 4.53 7.45 -16.52
C PRO A 135 5.94 8.05 -16.58
N GLY A 136 6.07 9.37 -16.46
CA GLY A 136 7.36 10.06 -16.45
C GLY A 136 8.11 9.89 -15.12
N ARG A 137 7.37 9.82 -13.99
CA ARG A 137 7.94 9.58 -12.65
C ARG A 137 8.45 8.14 -12.48
N TYR A 138 7.86 7.18 -13.18
CA TYR A 138 8.20 5.76 -13.09
C TYR A 138 8.57 5.17 -14.47
N PRO A 139 9.69 5.58 -15.06
CA PRO A 139 10.06 5.18 -16.43
C PRO A 139 10.38 3.68 -16.57
N HIS A 140 10.69 2.99 -15.48
CA HIS A 140 10.94 1.54 -15.45
C HIS A 140 9.67 0.71 -15.31
N LEU A 141 8.49 1.33 -15.13
CA LEU A 141 7.20 0.66 -15.05
C LEU A 141 6.42 0.81 -16.36
N THR A 142 5.59 -0.20 -16.68
CA THR A 142 4.77 -0.20 -17.89
C THR A 142 3.31 0.09 -17.53
N PRO A 143 2.67 1.14 -18.08
CA PRO A 143 1.25 1.37 -17.91
C PRO A 143 0.40 0.19 -18.37
N ILE A 144 -0.67 -0.12 -17.64
CA ILE A 144 -1.53 -1.28 -17.89
C ILE A 144 -2.90 -0.81 -18.38
N PRO A 145 -3.35 -1.22 -19.58
CA PRO A 145 -4.70 -0.92 -20.06
C PRO A 145 -5.80 -1.58 -19.22
N ASN A 146 -6.96 -0.93 -19.14
CA ASN A 146 -8.12 -1.43 -18.36
C ASN A 146 -8.64 -2.79 -18.84
N ASP A 147 -8.47 -3.12 -20.12
CA ASP A 147 -8.92 -4.36 -20.76
C ASP A 147 -7.81 -5.44 -20.84
N CYS A 148 -6.73 -5.28 -20.07
CA CYS A 148 -5.62 -6.22 -20.05
C CYS A 148 -6.07 -7.64 -19.62
N LYS A 149 -6.07 -8.59 -20.57
CA LYS A 149 -6.45 -9.99 -20.33
C LYS A 149 -5.57 -10.68 -19.27
N ASP A 150 -4.26 -10.40 -19.31
CA ASP A 150 -3.26 -10.96 -18.38
C ASP A 150 -2.86 -9.96 -17.28
N TRP A 151 -3.85 -9.26 -16.71
CA TRP A 151 -3.64 -8.18 -15.75
C TRP A 151 -2.67 -8.56 -14.61
N TYR A 152 -2.83 -9.74 -14.00
CA TYR A 152 -1.95 -10.20 -12.92
C TYR A 152 -0.48 -10.28 -13.34
N ARG A 153 -0.23 -10.78 -14.56
CA ARG A 153 1.13 -10.92 -15.10
C ARG A 153 1.77 -9.55 -15.36
N ALA A 154 0.99 -8.60 -15.87
CA ALA A 154 1.43 -7.24 -16.10
C ALA A 154 1.78 -6.52 -14.78
N VAL A 155 0.91 -6.59 -13.76
CA VAL A 155 1.19 -6.01 -12.44
C VAL A 155 2.39 -6.66 -11.79
N LYS A 156 2.50 -8.00 -11.86
CA LYS A 156 3.68 -8.73 -11.37
C LYS A 156 4.97 -8.25 -12.05
N ALA A 157 4.95 -7.99 -13.35
CA ALA A 157 6.12 -7.48 -14.07
C ALA A 157 6.54 -6.10 -13.55
N ASN A 158 5.59 -5.20 -13.29
CA ASN A 158 5.84 -3.90 -12.69
C ASN A 158 6.41 -4.01 -11.27
N ILE A 159 5.85 -4.89 -10.42
CA ILE A 159 6.40 -5.17 -9.08
C ILE A 159 7.86 -5.62 -9.17
N VAL A 160 8.17 -6.55 -10.08
CA VAL A 160 9.54 -7.03 -10.27
C VAL A 160 10.46 -5.92 -10.78
N ALA A 161 9.97 -5.04 -11.66
CA ALA A 161 10.74 -3.90 -12.16
C ALA A 161 11.04 -2.87 -11.05
N GLU A 162 10.04 -2.55 -10.21
CA GLU A 162 10.21 -1.65 -9.05
C GLU A 162 11.23 -2.21 -8.05
N LEU A 163 11.12 -3.50 -7.70
CA LEU A 163 12.09 -4.16 -6.81
C LEU A 163 13.51 -4.11 -7.38
N LYS A 164 13.69 -4.36 -8.68
CA LYS A 164 15.01 -4.30 -9.32
C LYS A 164 15.57 -2.88 -9.39
N HIS A 165 14.73 -1.88 -9.54
CA HIS A 165 15.15 -0.48 -9.58
C HIS A 165 15.68 -0.03 -8.21
N HIS A 166 14.96 -0.34 -7.13
CA HIS A 166 15.35 0.05 -5.77
C HIS A 166 16.40 -0.86 -5.14
N PHE A 167 16.40 -2.15 -5.48
CA PHE A 167 17.24 -3.16 -4.85
C PHE A 167 17.92 -4.05 -5.92
N PRO A 168 18.80 -3.49 -6.78
CA PRO A 168 19.38 -4.18 -7.92
C PRO A 168 20.20 -5.42 -7.52
N ASP A 169 20.85 -5.37 -6.36
CA ASP A 169 21.69 -6.45 -5.87
C ASP A 169 20.91 -7.53 -5.10
N HIS A 170 19.62 -7.33 -4.80
CA HIS A 170 18.84 -8.28 -4.00
C HIS A 170 17.92 -9.14 -4.84
N LYS A 171 17.86 -10.43 -4.51
CA LYS A 171 17.01 -11.40 -5.21
C LYS A 171 15.70 -11.63 -4.44
N PHE A 172 14.60 -11.35 -5.12
CA PHE A 172 13.25 -11.58 -4.60
C PHE A 172 12.53 -12.71 -5.34
N SER A 173 11.70 -13.44 -4.61
CA SER A 173 10.71 -14.36 -5.14
C SER A 173 9.35 -13.68 -5.12
N VAL A 174 8.71 -13.56 -6.29
CA VAL A 174 7.41 -12.88 -6.43
C VAL A 174 6.39 -13.90 -6.94
N ASN A 175 5.43 -14.30 -6.10
CA ASN A 175 4.49 -15.37 -6.41
C ASN A 175 3.04 -14.94 -6.18
N LYS A 176 2.12 -15.62 -6.87
CA LYS A 176 0.68 -15.42 -6.65
C LYS A 176 0.29 -16.04 -5.32
N ASP A 177 -0.55 -15.35 -4.56
CA ASP A 177 -0.96 -15.82 -3.23
C ASP A 177 -2.47 -15.69 -3.04
N GLY A 178 -3.22 -16.49 -3.80
CA GLY A 178 -4.69 -16.41 -3.85
C GLY A 178 -5.19 -15.42 -4.91
N ASP A 179 -6.42 -14.93 -4.72
CA ASP A 179 -7.03 -14.01 -5.67
C ASP A 179 -6.50 -12.58 -5.51
N ARG A 180 -6.13 -11.96 -6.64
CA ARG A 180 -5.58 -10.61 -6.73
C ARG A 180 -4.51 -10.26 -5.70
N SER A 181 -3.72 -11.24 -5.26
CA SER A 181 -2.77 -11.06 -4.17
C SER A 181 -1.40 -11.60 -4.57
N VAL A 182 -0.36 -10.97 -4.05
CA VAL A 182 1.03 -11.29 -4.38
C VAL A 182 1.83 -11.45 -3.09
N ARG A 183 2.76 -12.40 -3.10
CA ARG A 183 3.74 -12.60 -2.05
C ARG A 183 5.13 -12.31 -2.60
N ILE A 184 5.83 -11.39 -1.93
CA ILE A 184 7.21 -11.03 -2.17
C ILE A 184 8.02 -11.61 -1.01
N SER A 185 8.96 -12.49 -1.32
CA SER A 185 9.79 -13.12 -0.31
C SER A 185 11.27 -13.19 -0.66
N TRP A 186 12.11 -13.15 0.35
CA TRP A 186 13.57 -13.27 0.27
C TRP A 186 14.12 -13.82 1.57
N TYR A 187 15.42 -14.11 1.59
CA TYR A 187 16.12 -14.61 2.77
C TYR A 187 17.08 -13.55 3.31
N ASP A 188 17.14 -13.42 4.63
CA ASP A 188 18.01 -12.47 5.36
C ASP A 188 18.04 -11.10 4.67
N GLY A 189 19.21 -10.57 4.32
CA GLY A 189 19.33 -9.38 3.47
C GLY A 189 18.66 -8.16 4.07
N LEU A 190 17.93 -7.43 3.24
CA LEU A 190 17.15 -6.24 3.60
C LEU A 190 16.11 -6.54 4.68
N VAL A 191 15.99 -5.61 5.64
CA VAL A 191 14.86 -5.58 6.58
C VAL A 191 13.53 -5.41 5.85
N SER A 192 12.46 -6.00 6.37
CA SER A 192 11.15 -6.04 5.71
C SER A 192 10.57 -4.65 5.48
N GLU A 193 10.77 -3.72 6.42
CA GLU A 193 10.23 -2.35 6.36
C GLU A 193 10.72 -1.59 5.12
N LYS A 194 12.01 -1.68 4.78
CA LYS A 194 12.57 -1.06 3.57
C LYS A 194 11.89 -1.54 2.29
N VAL A 195 11.50 -2.81 2.23
CA VAL A 195 10.81 -3.37 1.06
C VAL A 195 9.33 -2.98 1.11
N ASP A 196 8.72 -2.95 2.30
CA ASP A 196 7.33 -2.52 2.51
C ASP A 196 7.08 -1.09 2.04
N ASP A 197 7.95 -0.15 2.43
CA ASP A 197 7.88 1.26 2.04
C ASP A 197 7.80 1.46 0.52
N VAL A 198 8.53 0.63 -0.24
CA VAL A 198 8.55 0.69 -1.71
C VAL A 198 7.35 -0.04 -2.32
N MET A 199 6.92 -1.16 -1.74
CA MET A 199 5.94 -2.05 -2.35
C MET A 199 4.48 -1.73 -1.99
N ARG A 200 4.21 -1.06 -0.86
CA ARG A 200 2.85 -0.73 -0.40
C ARG A 200 2.03 0.05 -1.42
N LYS A 201 2.67 0.85 -2.28
CA LYS A 201 1.99 1.59 -3.37
C LYS A 201 1.22 0.69 -4.34
N PHE A 202 1.57 -0.60 -4.42
CA PHE A 202 0.86 -1.57 -5.25
C PHE A 202 -0.41 -2.13 -4.58
N GLU A 203 -0.72 -1.80 -3.32
CA GLU A 203 -2.00 -2.18 -2.71
C GLU A 203 -3.14 -1.26 -3.18
N SER A 204 -4.15 -1.85 -3.81
CA SER A 204 -5.31 -1.15 -4.38
C SER A 204 -6.56 -1.20 -3.51
N HIS A 205 -6.46 -1.77 -2.31
CA HIS A 205 -7.58 -1.92 -1.39
C HIS A 205 -7.21 -1.35 -0.02
N LYS A 206 -8.21 -0.86 0.72
CA LYS A 206 -8.03 -0.31 2.06
C LYS A 206 -9.07 -0.90 3.00
N SER A 207 -8.70 -1.02 4.27
CA SER A 207 -9.68 -1.32 5.31
C SER A 207 -10.65 -0.16 5.43
N ASP A 208 -11.93 -0.47 5.65
CA ASP A 208 -12.90 0.55 6.04
C ASP A 208 -12.67 0.99 7.50
N VAL A 209 -13.54 1.89 7.99
CA VAL A 209 -13.42 2.48 9.35
C VAL A 209 -13.65 1.42 10.45
N THR A 210 -14.41 0.36 10.14
CA THR A 210 -14.71 -0.75 11.05
C THR A 210 -13.65 -1.86 11.01
N GLY A 211 -12.84 -1.91 9.95
CA GLY A 211 -11.73 -2.85 9.77
C GLY A 211 -12.16 -4.27 9.40
N ASP A 212 -13.46 -4.48 9.14
CA ASP A 212 -14.06 -5.76 8.79
C ASP A 212 -14.18 -5.97 7.27
N TYR A 213 -14.09 -4.90 6.47
CA TYR A 213 -14.08 -4.98 5.02
C TYR A 213 -12.81 -4.41 4.38
N TRP A 214 -12.40 -5.02 3.26
CA TRP A 214 -11.29 -4.55 2.41
C TRP A 214 -11.86 -4.07 1.07
N ASP A 215 -12.14 -2.78 0.99
CA ASP A 215 -12.79 -2.16 -0.16
C ASP A 215 -11.79 -1.81 -1.25
N PHE A 216 -12.22 -1.98 -2.50
CA PHE A 216 -11.45 -1.54 -3.66
C PHE A 216 -11.35 -0.02 -3.68
N SER A 217 -10.14 0.51 -3.54
CA SER A 217 -9.85 1.94 -3.42
C SER A 217 -8.51 2.25 -4.11
N PRO A 218 -8.44 2.14 -5.44
CA PRO A 218 -7.19 2.33 -6.18
C PRO A 218 -6.72 3.79 -6.10
N SER A 219 -5.40 3.97 -5.97
CA SER A 219 -4.75 5.27 -6.18
C SER A 219 -4.54 5.57 -7.67
N CYS A 220 -4.16 6.81 -8.01
CA CYS A 220 -3.71 7.19 -9.36
C CYS A 220 -2.61 6.23 -9.87
N PHE A 221 -1.66 5.87 -8.99
CA PHE A 221 -0.62 4.90 -9.30
C PHE A 221 -1.19 3.53 -9.71
N ASN A 222 -2.17 3.02 -8.96
CA ASN A 222 -2.79 1.73 -9.27
C ASN A 222 -3.62 1.78 -10.55
N THR A 223 -4.23 2.92 -10.86
CA THR A 223 -4.95 3.12 -12.12
C THR A 223 -4.00 3.03 -13.33
N VAL A 224 -2.77 3.54 -13.21
CA VAL A 224 -1.79 3.53 -14.32
C VAL A 224 -1.03 2.21 -14.40
N PHE A 225 -0.48 1.71 -13.29
CA PHE A 225 0.45 0.57 -13.26
C PHE A 225 -0.15 -0.71 -12.69
N GLY A 226 -1.42 -0.66 -12.29
CA GLY A 226 -2.14 -1.74 -11.61
C GLY A 226 -1.79 -1.85 -10.12
N GLY A 227 -2.57 -2.66 -9.40
CA GLY A 227 -2.36 -2.89 -7.97
C GLY A 227 -3.13 -4.09 -7.44
N MET A 228 -2.51 -4.84 -6.52
CA MET A 228 -3.05 -6.05 -5.89
C MET A 228 -3.96 -5.72 -4.70
N LYS A 229 -4.86 -6.62 -4.37
CA LYS A 229 -5.65 -6.58 -3.13
C LYS A 229 -4.77 -6.64 -1.89
N PHE A 230 -3.82 -7.57 -1.89
CA PHE A 230 -2.83 -7.70 -0.83
C PHE A 230 -1.43 -7.84 -1.41
N VAL A 231 -0.48 -7.14 -0.80
CA VAL A 231 0.95 -7.30 -1.05
C VAL A 231 1.58 -7.86 0.23
N PHE A 232 1.83 -9.18 0.24
CA PHE A 232 2.47 -9.85 1.35
C PHE A 232 3.98 -9.77 1.23
N ILE A 233 4.64 -9.39 2.33
CA ILE A 233 6.08 -9.22 2.42
C ILE A 233 6.62 -10.19 3.45
N ASN A 234 7.47 -11.10 3.00
CA ASN A 234 7.95 -12.21 3.79
C ASN A 234 9.47 -12.35 3.69
N ARG A 235 10.15 -11.82 4.69
CA ARG A 235 11.56 -12.12 4.93
C ARG A 235 11.68 -13.43 5.69
N TYR A 236 12.54 -14.34 5.23
CA TYR A 236 12.82 -15.62 5.87
C TYR A 236 14.25 -15.66 6.41
N MET A 237 14.43 -16.25 7.58
CA MET A 237 15.76 -16.51 8.13
C MET A 237 16.38 -17.71 7.41
N SER A 238 17.63 -17.59 6.95
CA SER A 238 18.38 -18.72 6.37
C SER A 238 18.69 -19.80 7.42
N GLU A 239 19.06 -20.99 6.96
CA GLU A 239 19.48 -22.08 7.85
C GLU A 239 20.78 -21.75 8.57
N GLU A 240 21.65 -20.95 7.95
CA GLU A 240 22.89 -20.42 8.52
C GLU A 240 22.59 -19.53 9.73
N VAL A 241 21.69 -18.56 9.58
CA VAL A 241 21.31 -17.66 10.67
C VAL A 241 20.54 -18.42 11.76
N LYS A 242 19.63 -19.34 11.41
CA LYS A 242 18.91 -20.17 12.40
C LYS A 242 19.87 -20.95 13.31
N LYS A 243 21.00 -21.44 12.79
CA LYS A 243 22.01 -22.16 13.58
C LYS A 243 22.69 -21.28 14.63
N LEU A 244 22.69 -19.95 14.47
CA LEU A 244 23.24 -19.01 15.45
C LEU A 244 22.48 -19.00 16.77
N THR A 245 21.28 -19.60 16.83
CA THR A 245 20.55 -19.84 18.09
C THR A 245 21.43 -20.47 19.16
N LYS A 246 22.36 -21.37 18.78
CA LYS A 246 23.30 -21.97 19.73
C LYS A 246 24.25 -20.94 20.35
N GLN A 247 24.82 -20.05 19.53
CA GLN A 247 25.70 -18.96 20.00
C GLN A 247 24.93 -17.99 20.89
N VAL A 248 23.70 -17.63 20.50
CA VAL A 248 22.81 -16.79 21.32
C VAL A 248 22.55 -17.44 22.68
N LYS A 249 22.26 -18.74 22.73
CA LYS A 249 22.03 -19.46 23.99
C LYS A 249 23.25 -19.48 24.92
N GLU A 250 24.46 -19.46 24.36
CA GLU A 250 25.71 -19.39 25.13
C GLU A 250 25.94 -18.00 25.74
N ILE A 251 25.55 -16.94 25.02
CA ILE A 251 25.63 -15.54 25.48
C ILE A 251 24.55 -15.22 26.53
N LEU A 252 23.39 -15.87 26.43
CA LEU A 252 22.25 -15.54 27.29
C LEU A 252 22.44 -15.99 28.75
N PRO A 253 22.11 -15.12 29.74
CA PRO A 253 21.98 -15.54 31.13
C PRO A 253 20.98 -16.70 31.28
N ASP A 254 21.18 -17.59 32.27
CA ASP A 254 20.38 -18.82 32.43
C ASP A 254 18.88 -18.59 32.40
N ARG A 255 18.40 -17.50 33.01
CA ARG A 255 16.97 -17.13 33.03
C ARG A 255 16.37 -16.82 31.66
N TYR A 256 17.19 -16.51 30.65
CA TYR A 256 16.76 -16.15 29.29
C TYR A 256 17.08 -17.21 28.24
N LYS A 257 17.74 -18.32 28.60
CA LYS A 257 18.10 -19.38 27.63
C LYS A 257 16.91 -20.03 26.94
N ALA A 258 15.70 -19.95 27.53
CA ALA A 258 14.48 -20.50 26.94
C ALA A 258 13.87 -19.62 25.82
N VAL A 259 14.31 -18.36 25.70
CA VAL A 259 13.82 -17.40 24.69
C VAL A 259 14.89 -17.05 23.64
N ASP A 260 15.94 -17.88 23.53
CA ASP A 260 17.06 -17.71 22.59
C ASP A 260 16.60 -17.53 21.13
N GLN A 261 15.68 -18.38 20.67
CA GLN A 261 15.12 -18.33 19.33
C GLN A 261 14.29 -17.05 19.08
N GLN A 262 13.56 -16.59 20.10
CA GLN A 262 12.76 -15.37 19.99
C GLN A 262 13.66 -14.14 19.90
N LEU A 263 14.66 -14.04 20.76
CA LEU A 263 15.61 -12.93 20.75
C LEU A 263 16.43 -12.90 19.44
N LEU A 264 16.91 -14.06 18.97
CA LEU A 264 17.56 -14.14 17.66
C LEU A 264 16.66 -13.58 16.55
N ARG A 265 15.38 -13.95 16.55
CA ARG A 265 14.41 -13.49 15.54
C ARG A 265 14.14 -11.99 15.63
N GLU A 266 14.03 -11.43 16.83
CA GLU A 266 13.82 -10.00 17.07
C GLU A 266 15.02 -9.19 16.54
N TYR A 267 16.24 -9.51 16.98
CA TYR A 267 17.45 -8.83 16.51
C TYR A 267 17.62 -8.98 14.99
N TRP A 268 17.39 -10.18 14.46
CA TRP A 268 17.48 -10.42 13.02
C TRP A 268 16.47 -9.58 12.24
N SER A 269 15.27 -9.41 12.77
CA SER A 269 14.21 -8.65 12.09
C SER A 269 14.56 -7.17 11.92
N GLU A 270 15.35 -6.62 12.84
CA GLU A 270 15.82 -5.23 12.85
C GLU A 270 17.19 -5.06 12.17
N THR A 271 17.91 -6.15 11.91
CA THR A 271 19.25 -6.12 11.31
C THR A 271 19.20 -6.26 9.80
N ASP A 272 19.86 -5.34 9.10
CA ASP A 272 20.08 -5.42 7.66
C ASP A 272 21.41 -6.14 7.36
N PHE A 273 21.38 -7.07 6.41
CA PHE A 273 22.57 -7.75 5.92
C PHE A 273 22.83 -7.30 4.47
N PRO A 274 24.04 -6.81 4.15
CA PRO A 274 24.44 -6.62 2.76
C PRO A 274 24.25 -7.90 1.94
N PHE A 275 23.86 -7.78 0.67
CA PHE A 275 23.59 -8.93 -0.21
C PHE A 275 24.75 -9.94 -0.28
N ASN A 276 25.99 -9.47 -0.16
CA ASN A 276 27.20 -10.30 -0.21
C ASN A 276 27.72 -10.70 1.17
N ALA A 277 27.00 -10.42 2.26
CA ALA A 277 27.44 -10.79 3.61
C ALA A 277 27.66 -12.31 3.74
N THR A 278 28.84 -12.68 4.21
CA THR A 278 29.23 -14.06 4.53
C THR A 278 29.62 -14.16 6.00
N ASN A 279 29.79 -15.37 6.52
CA ASN A 279 30.25 -15.61 7.90
C ASN A 279 29.45 -14.84 8.96
N ILE A 280 28.12 -14.79 8.81
CA ILE A 280 27.23 -14.16 9.78
C ILE A 280 27.37 -14.88 11.11
N ARG A 281 27.63 -14.11 12.18
CA ARG A 281 27.89 -14.59 13.53
C ARG A 281 27.33 -13.62 14.56
N VAL A 282 27.13 -14.11 15.77
CA VAL A 282 26.68 -13.30 16.89
C VAL A 282 27.86 -12.94 17.78
N VAL A 283 27.96 -11.67 18.16
CA VAL A 283 28.99 -11.18 19.08
C VAL A 283 28.32 -10.53 20.28
N GLU A 284 28.69 -11.00 21.47
CA GLU A 284 28.22 -10.45 22.74
C GLU A 284 28.59 -8.97 22.88
N ASN A 285 27.66 -8.19 23.42
CA ASN A 285 27.91 -6.83 23.83
C ASN A 285 28.20 -6.80 25.34
N PRO A 286 29.46 -6.58 25.76
CA PRO A 286 29.82 -6.58 27.18
C PRO A 286 29.21 -5.40 27.97
N ASP A 287 28.84 -4.32 27.28
CA ASP A 287 28.27 -3.11 27.88
C ASP A 287 26.73 -3.10 27.88
N ALA A 288 26.12 -4.25 27.58
CA ALA A 288 24.67 -4.41 27.47
C ALA A 288 23.94 -3.97 28.75
N LYS A 289 23.01 -3.00 28.61
CA LYS A 289 22.19 -2.51 29.73
C LYS A 289 20.87 -3.27 29.91
N GLY A 290 20.55 -4.17 29.00
CA GLY A 290 19.30 -4.92 29.00
C GLY A 290 19.25 -5.97 27.89
N VAL A 291 18.14 -6.73 27.86
CA VAL A 291 17.96 -7.90 26.98
C VAL A 291 17.94 -7.53 25.48
N ASN A 292 17.66 -6.26 25.17
CA ASN A 292 17.57 -5.73 23.80
C ASN A 292 18.91 -5.24 23.24
N ASP A 293 20.01 -5.34 24.01
CA ASP A 293 21.35 -4.93 23.56
C ASP A 293 22.43 -5.95 23.98
N LEU A 294 22.07 -7.23 24.11
CA LEU A 294 22.97 -8.30 24.59
C LEU A 294 23.99 -8.74 23.55
N PHE A 295 23.66 -8.64 22.27
CA PHE A 295 24.54 -9.07 21.19
C PHE A 295 24.27 -8.30 19.91
N SER A 296 25.19 -8.39 18.96
CA SER A 296 25.01 -7.86 17.61
C SER A 296 25.38 -8.91 16.59
N PHE A 297 24.86 -8.75 15.36
CA PHE A 297 25.35 -9.53 14.24
C PHE A 297 26.63 -8.91 13.70
N GLN A 298 27.63 -9.75 13.48
CA GLN A 298 28.77 -9.43 12.65
C GLN A 298 28.77 -10.33 11.42
N TYR A 299 29.34 -9.83 10.35
CA TYR A 299 29.48 -10.55 9.10
C TYR A 299 30.72 -10.05 8.38
N ASP A 300 31.25 -10.91 7.53
CA ASP A 300 32.32 -10.53 6.64
C ASP A 300 31.68 -10.07 5.33
N ILE A 301 32.14 -8.92 4.84
CA ILE A 301 31.83 -8.50 3.48
C ILE A 301 33.04 -8.97 2.68
N PRO A 302 32.90 -9.97 1.79
CA PRO A 302 33.99 -10.32 0.90
C PRO A 302 34.36 -9.05 0.14
N GLU A 303 35.62 -8.61 0.27
CA GLU A 303 36.17 -7.53 -0.55
C GLU A 303 35.79 -7.83 -1.98
N LYS A 304 35.17 -6.83 -2.64
CA LYS A 304 34.70 -6.91 -4.02
C LYS A 304 35.86 -7.45 -4.86
N LEU A 305 35.85 -8.76 -5.16
CA LEU A 305 37.00 -9.45 -5.71
C LEU A 305 37.31 -8.86 -7.08
N THR A 306 38.40 -8.11 -7.09
CA THR A 306 38.94 -7.31 -8.18
C THR A 306 39.05 -8.15 -9.44
N SER A 307 38.57 -7.60 -10.56
CA SER A 307 38.85 -8.15 -11.89
C SER A 307 40.36 -8.28 -12.08
N VAL A 308 40.86 -9.50 -12.27
CA VAL A 308 42.23 -9.72 -12.72
C VAL A 308 42.23 -9.49 -14.23
N ALA A 309 42.88 -8.40 -14.67
CA ALA A 309 43.04 -8.08 -16.08
C ALA A 309 44.38 -8.64 -16.58
N SER A 310 44.35 -9.44 -17.65
CA SER A 310 45.57 -9.83 -18.37
C SER A 310 45.98 -8.73 -19.37
N PRO A 311 47.24 -8.70 -19.84
CA PRO A 311 47.71 -7.78 -20.89
C PRO A 311 46.98 -7.94 -22.24
N GLU A 312 46.24 -9.03 -22.44
CA GLU A 312 45.62 -9.41 -23.72
C GLU A 312 44.12 -9.10 -23.81
N GLY A 313 43.59 -8.24 -22.92
CA GLY A 313 42.19 -7.83 -22.96
C GLY A 313 41.19 -8.91 -22.51
N ILE A 314 41.68 -9.93 -21.80
CA ILE A 314 40.87 -10.97 -21.16
C ILE A 314 40.71 -10.64 -19.69
N GLN A 315 39.49 -10.74 -19.19
CA GLN A 315 39.14 -10.49 -17.80
C GLN A 315 38.46 -11.70 -17.20
N VAL A 316 38.86 -12.06 -15.99
CA VAL A 316 38.19 -13.09 -15.20
C VAL A 316 37.34 -12.39 -14.14
N VAL A 317 36.04 -12.61 -14.20
CA VAL A 317 35.04 -11.98 -13.32
C VAL A 317 34.29 -13.06 -12.57
N GLU A 318 34.26 -13.01 -11.24
CA GLU A 318 33.41 -13.93 -10.48
C GLU A 318 31.94 -13.65 -10.77
N TYR A 319 31.21 -14.69 -11.18
CA TYR A 319 29.82 -14.57 -11.62
C TYR A 319 28.84 -15.03 -10.54
N SER A 320 29.22 -16.01 -9.72
CA SER A 320 28.45 -16.46 -8.56
C SER A 320 29.38 -17.19 -7.55
N PRO A 321 28.91 -17.52 -6.33
CA PRO A 321 29.69 -18.27 -5.35
C PRO A 321 30.22 -19.63 -5.85
N LYS A 322 29.62 -20.17 -6.92
CA LYS A 322 29.99 -21.46 -7.51
C LYS A 322 30.61 -21.34 -8.90
N SER A 323 30.74 -20.13 -9.45
CA SER A 323 31.13 -19.96 -10.85
C SER A 323 31.82 -18.63 -11.13
N PHE A 324 32.74 -18.64 -12.08
CA PHE A 324 33.34 -17.43 -12.62
C PHE A 324 33.15 -17.37 -14.14
N ALA A 325 33.26 -16.18 -14.70
CA ALA A 325 33.15 -15.89 -16.11
C ALA A 325 34.48 -15.34 -16.64
N VAL A 326 34.85 -15.76 -17.85
CA VAL A 326 35.96 -15.22 -18.62
C VAL A 326 35.37 -14.38 -19.75
N ILE A 327 35.58 -13.08 -19.70
CA ILE A 327 35.03 -12.08 -20.62
C ILE A 327 36.16 -11.31 -21.33
N GLY A 328 35.85 -10.60 -22.42
CA GLY A 328 36.85 -9.89 -23.23
C GLY A 328 37.03 -10.52 -24.62
N ASP A 329 38.20 -10.36 -25.23
CA ASP A 329 38.49 -10.92 -26.57
C ASP A 329 38.79 -12.44 -26.49
N THR A 330 37.74 -13.21 -26.21
CA THR A 330 37.82 -14.67 -26.03
C THR A 330 37.72 -15.45 -27.34
N LYS A 331 37.64 -14.78 -28.51
CA LYS A 331 37.56 -15.43 -29.84
C LYS A 331 38.79 -16.30 -30.15
N PRO A 332 40.04 -15.87 -29.91
CA PRO A 332 41.23 -16.67 -30.19
C PRO A 332 41.37 -17.90 -29.29
N LEU A 333 40.69 -17.89 -28.14
CA LEU A 333 40.79 -18.93 -27.11
C LEU A 333 39.57 -19.85 -27.03
N LYS A 334 38.63 -19.71 -27.98
CA LYS A 334 37.37 -20.45 -28.01
C LYS A 334 37.56 -21.96 -27.83
N ASP A 335 38.49 -22.57 -28.56
CA ASP A 335 38.69 -24.01 -28.52
C ASP A 335 39.34 -24.47 -27.21
N LYS A 336 40.25 -23.65 -26.65
CA LYS A 336 40.86 -23.90 -25.33
C LYS A 336 39.84 -23.79 -24.20
N LEU A 337 39.04 -22.71 -24.17
CA LEU A 337 38.02 -22.48 -23.14
C LEU A 337 36.91 -23.54 -23.19
N LYS A 338 36.56 -24.01 -24.39
CA LYS A 338 35.62 -25.13 -24.58
C LYS A 338 36.20 -26.46 -24.09
N ALA A 339 37.48 -26.73 -24.36
CA ALA A 339 38.15 -27.94 -23.88
C ALA A 339 38.28 -27.99 -22.36
N LEU A 340 38.45 -26.84 -21.71
CA LEU A 340 38.47 -26.68 -20.25
C LEU A 340 37.07 -26.76 -19.61
N GLY A 341 36.03 -27.08 -20.37
CA GLY A 341 34.67 -27.29 -19.87
C GLY A 341 33.82 -26.02 -19.73
N GLY A 342 34.26 -24.91 -20.30
CA GLY A 342 33.53 -23.64 -20.29
C GLY A 342 32.29 -23.67 -21.16
N LYS A 343 31.24 -22.94 -20.76
CA LYS A 343 30.05 -22.70 -21.58
C LYS A 343 29.96 -21.24 -21.96
N PHE A 344 29.93 -20.94 -23.25
CA PHE A 344 29.74 -19.58 -23.71
C PHE A 344 28.30 -19.10 -23.46
N ASN A 345 28.15 -17.90 -22.88
CA ASN A 345 26.87 -17.24 -22.64
C ASN A 345 26.97 -15.75 -22.98
N PHE A 346 26.18 -15.30 -23.94
CA PHE A 346 26.13 -13.90 -24.39
C PHE A 346 25.25 -13.00 -23.49
N ARG A 347 24.50 -13.58 -22.55
CA ARG A 347 23.56 -12.88 -21.65
C ARG A 347 24.06 -12.77 -20.22
N LEU A 348 25.37 -12.94 -19.97
CA LEU A 348 25.93 -12.74 -18.65
C LEU A 348 25.85 -11.25 -18.27
N THR A 349 25.52 -10.97 -17.02
CA THR A 349 25.43 -9.60 -16.47
C THR A 349 26.77 -8.87 -16.48
N CYS A 350 27.88 -9.61 -16.46
CA CYS A 350 29.24 -9.09 -16.54
C CYS A 350 29.78 -8.96 -17.98
N GLY A 351 28.95 -9.15 -19.02
CA GLY A 351 29.36 -9.11 -20.42
C GLY A 351 29.53 -10.50 -21.05
N ALA A 352 29.40 -10.58 -22.38
CA ALA A 352 29.42 -11.84 -23.11
C ALA A 352 30.75 -12.59 -22.91
N GLY A 353 30.68 -13.87 -22.54
CA GLY A 353 31.88 -14.64 -22.22
C GLY A 353 31.61 -16.09 -21.87
N TRP A 354 32.62 -16.75 -21.31
CA TRP A 354 32.61 -18.18 -20.97
C TRP A 354 32.42 -18.35 -19.47
N ILE A 355 31.41 -19.12 -19.05
CA ILE A 355 31.17 -19.43 -17.64
C ILE A 355 31.75 -20.80 -17.26
N PHE A 356 32.39 -20.86 -16.10
CA PHE A 356 33.02 -22.04 -15.51
C PHE A 356 32.61 -22.21 -14.05
N PRO A 357 32.57 -23.45 -13.52
CA PRO A 357 32.47 -23.68 -12.08
C PRO A 357 33.78 -23.29 -11.37
N ASN A 358 33.69 -22.78 -10.14
CA ASN A 358 34.85 -22.33 -9.34
C ASN A 358 35.88 -23.45 -9.06
N THR A 359 35.47 -24.72 -9.14
CA THR A 359 36.39 -25.88 -9.03
C THR A 359 37.44 -25.93 -10.14
N LEU A 360 37.23 -25.24 -11.25
CA LEU A 360 38.16 -25.19 -12.39
C LEU A 360 38.94 -23.87 -12.44
N LYS A 361 38.83 -23.01 -11.42
CA LYS A 361 39.39 -21.65 -11.44
C LYS A 361 40.92 -21.67 -11.58
N GLU A 362 41.62 -22.47 -10.80
CA GLU A 362 43.08 -22.60 -10.86
C GLU A 362 43.54 -23.11 -12.23
N ASN A 363 42.95 -24.21 -12.72
CA ASN A 363 43.28 -24.77 -14.04
C ASN A 363 43.06 -23.78 -15.20
N VAL A 364 42.02 -22.95 -15.12
CA VAL A 364 41.71 -21.96 -16.15
C VAL A 364 42.64 -20.75 -16.06
N LEU A 365 43.00 -20.30 -14.84
CA LEU A 365 43.98 -19.22 -14.65
C LEU A 365 45.36 -19.65 -15.16
N GLU A 366 45.82 -20.85 -14.81
CA GLU A 366 47.09 -21.41 -15.32
C GLU A 366 47.10 -21.53 -16.85
N ALA A 367 46.02 -22.04 -17.45
CA ALA A 367 45.91 -22.19 -18.90
C ALA A 367 45.85 -20.86 -19.66
N LEU A 368 45.45 -19.78 -18.97
CA LEU A 368 45.39 -18.41 -19.48
C LEU A 368 46.63 -17.59 -19.08
N GLN A 369 47.59 -18.17 -18.36
CA GLN A 369 48.79 -17.51 -17.83
C GLN A 369 48.46 -16.26 -16.99
N LEU A 370 47.43 -16.37 -16.16
CA LEU A 370 46.83 -15.29 -15.37
C LEU A 370 47.04 -15.45 -13.86
#